data_AF-A0A522LYH6-F1
#
_entry.id   AF-A0A522LYH6-F1
#
_cell.length_a   1.000
_cell.length_b   1.000
_cell.length_c   1.000
_cell.angle_alpha   90.00
_cell.angle_beta   90.00
_cell.angle_gamma   90.00
#
_symmetry.space_group_name_H-M   'P 1'
#
loop_
_entity.id
_entity.type
_entity.pdbx_description
1 polymer ?
#
loop_
_entity_poly.entity_id
_entity_poly.type
_entity_poly.pdbx_seq_one_letter_code
_entity_poly.pdbx_strand_id
1 'polypeptide(L)'
;MKDMKRAMQGAMASTTMQALSNYVVRLERDVKQASYQPYRDDQPTYSEGMQTLQRELAQVDQAIRANDMATAKRTLRRINGTRKHYHDLLG
;
A
#
# COMPACT_ATOMS: atom_id res chain seq x y z
N MET A 1 9.85 -0.11 -2.37
CA MET A 1 9.46 -1.00 -1.25
C MET A 1 9.75 -0.45 0.16
N LYS A 2 10.95 0.08 0.45
CA LYS A 2 11.31 0.56 1.80
C LYS A 2 10.42 1.70 2.31
N ASP A 3 10.11 2.68 1.47
CA ASP A 3 9.26 3.82 1.87
C ASP A 3 7.80 3.40 2.06
N MET A 4 7.28 2.52 1.20
CA MET A 4 5.97 1.90 1.38
C MET A 4 5.87 1.17 2.72
N LYS A 5 6.91 0.43 3.14
CA LYS A 5 6.96 -0.23 4.46
C LYS A 5 6.88 0.78 5.59
N ARG A 6 7.60 1.90 5.50
CA ARG A 6 7.57 2.97 6.52
C ARG A 6 6.19 3.63 6.57
N ALA A 7 5.61 3.95 5.42
CA ALA A 7 4.28 4.53 5.35
C ALA A 7 3.20 3.57 5.89
N MET A 8 3.30 2.27 5.63
CA MET A 8 2.42 1.25 6.24
C MET A 8 2.55 1.21 7.76
N GLN A 9 3.78 1.24 8.29
CA GLN A 9 3.98 1.25 9.74
C GLN A 9 3.38 2.49 10.38
N GLY A 10 3.58 3.66 9.75
CA GLY A 10 2.94 4.91 10.18
C GLY A 10 1.41 4.80 10.16
N ALA A 11 0.83 4.33 9.06
CA ALA A 11 -0.62 4.14 8.93
C ALA A 11 -1.20 3.21 10.01
N MET A 12 -0.52 2.10 10.29
CA MET A 12 -0.96 1.14 11.32
C MET A 12 -0.88 1.74 12.73
N ALA A 13 0.13 2.56 13.01
CA ALA A 13 0.34 3.23 14.28
C ALA A 13 -0.58 4.46 14.49
N SER A 14 -1.15 5.03 13.43
CA SER A 14 -2.04 6.19 13.52
C SER A 14 -3.24 5.93 14.43
N THR A 15 -3.48 6.85 15.36
CA THR A 15 -4.66 6.81 16.26
C THR A 15 -5.79 7.72 15.78
N THR A 16 -5.54 8.56 14.78
CA THR A 16 -6.53 9.49 14.21
C THR A 16 -6.77 9.19 12.72
N MET A 17 -7.97 9.48 12.24
CA MET A 17 -8.33 9.30 10.83
C MET A 17 -7.49 10.19 9.91
N GLN A 18 -7.19 11.42 10.35
CA GLN A 18 -6.34 12.35 9.61
C GLN A 18 -4.91 11.81 9.45
N ALA A 19 -4.30 11.28 10.52
CA ALA A 19 -2.97 10.69 10.44
C ALA A 19 -2.97 9.44 9.55
N LEU A 20 -3.99 8.59 9.68
CA LEU A 20 -4.16 7.41 8.81
C LEU A 20 -4.24 7.82 7.33
N SER A 21 -5.11 8.77 7.02
CA SER A 21 -5.32 9.28 5.65
C SER A 21 -4.03 9.85 5.05
N ASN A 22 -3.27 10.65 5.79
CA ASN A 22 -1.99 11.20 5.32
C ASN A 22 -0.99 10.10 4.91
N TYR A 23 -0.89 9.01 5.69
CA TYR A 23 -0.03 7.89 5.33
C TYR A 23 -0.55 7.08 4.15
N VAL A 24 -1.88 6.93 4.02
CA VAL A 24 -2.48 6.22 2.88
C VAL A 24 -2.26 7.00 1.58
N VAL A 25 -2.45 8.31 1.57
CA VAL A 25 -2.13 9.18 0.42
C VAL A 25 -0.65 9.07 0.03
N ARG A 26 0.25 8.99 1.02
CA ARG A 26 1.67 8.76 0.75
C ARG A 26 1.91 7.38 0.12
N LEU A 27 1.26 6.33 0.63
CA LEU A 27 1.33 4.98 0.09
C LEU A 27 0.85 4.90 -1.37
N GLU A 28 -0.27 5.54 -1.68
CA GLU A 28 -0.80 5.61 -3.05
C GLU A 28 0.18 6.29 -4.00
N ARG A 29 0.80 7.39 -3.55
CA ARG A 29 1.84 8.09 -4.31
C ARG A 29 3.06 7.19 -4.53
N ASP A 30 3.56 6.54 -3.49
CA ASP A 30 4.72 5.65 -3.57
C ASP A 30 4.45 4.49 -4.55
N VAL A 31 3.28 3.87 -4.49
CA VAL A 31 2.88 2.77 -5.40
C VAL A 31 2.72 3.27 -6.82
N LYS A 32 2.10 4.43 -7.03
CA LYS A 32 1.95 5.02 -8.37
C LYS A 32 3.30 5.36 -8.98
N GLN A 33 4.19 6.01 -8.23
CA GLN A 33 5.54 6.34 -8.70
C GLN A 33 6.33 5.08 -9.03
N ALA A 34 6.30 4.08 -8.15
CA ALA A 34 6.96 2.80 -8.38
C ALA A 34 6.41 2.10 -9.62
N SER A 35 5.09 2.12 -9.86
CA SER A 35 4.47 1.47 -11.01
C SER A 35 4.93 1.97 -12.38
N TYR A 36 5.50 3.18 -12.45
CA TYR A 36 6.08 3.74 -13.67
C TYR A 36 7.56 3.39 -13.86
N GLN A 37 8.22 2.84 -12.84
CA GLN A 37 9.62 2.46 -12.94
C GLN A 37 9.75 1.08 -13.61
N PRO A 38 10.66 0.94 -14.58
CA PRO A 38 10.99 -0.37 -15.11
C PRO A 38 11.70 -1.20 -14.04
N TYR A 39 11.35 -2.47 -13.96
CA TYR A 39 11.96 -3.46 -13.10
C TYR A 39 12.73 -4.46 -13.95
N ARG A 40 14.03 -4.58 -13.69
CA ARG A 40 14.98 -5.22 -14.61
C ARG A 40 14.80 -6.73 -14.72
N ASP A 41 14.43 -7.36 -13.60
CA ASP A 41 14.51 -8.82 -13.48
C ASP A 41 13.20 -9.49 -13.90
N ASP A 42 12.10 -9.17 -13.23
CA ASP A 42 10.76 -9.69 -13.55
C ASP A 42 9.73 -8.56 -13.63
N GLN A 43 9.72 -7.89 -14.79
CA GLN A 43 8.76 -6.81 -15.07
C GLN A 43 7.29 -7.28 -14.98
N PRO A 44 6.88 -8.45 -15.51
CA PRO A 44 5.51 -8.94 -15.37
C PRO A 44 5.07 -9.04 -13.91
N THR A 45 5.82 -9.75 -13.06
CA THR A 45 5.47 -9.93 -11.64
C THR A 45 5.50 -8.60 -10.89
N TYR A 46 6.45 -7.71 -11.20
CA TYR A 46 6.47 -6.36 -10.64
C TYR A 46 5.23 -5.55 -10.98
N SER A 47 4.84 -5.54 -12.26
CA SER A 47 3.67 -4.81 -12.75
C SER A 47 2.38 -5.34 -12.11
N GLU A 48 2.25 -6.66 -12.00
CA GLU A 48 1.13 -7.31 -11.33
C GLU A 48 1.04 -6.92 -9.85
N GLY A 49 2.18 -6.93 -9.16
CA GLY A 49 2.28 -6.49 -7.78
C GLY A 49 1.85 -5.05 -7.58
N MET A 50 2.33 -4.14 -8.43
CA MET A 50 1.95 -2.73 -8.36
C MET A 50 0.47 -2.51 -8.63
N GLN A 51 -0.11 -3.17 -9.63
CA GLN A 51 -1.56 -3.08 -9.91
C GLN A 51 -2.40 -3.65 -8.76
N THR A 52 -1.96 -4.74 -8.15
CA THR A 52 -2.64 -5.34 -7.01
C THR A 52 -2.63 -4.39 -5.81
N LEU A 53 -1.48 -3.80 -5.49
CA LEU A 53 -1.36 -2.82 -4.42
C LEU A 53 -2.25 -1.58 -4.67
N GLN A 54 -2.34 -1.10 -5.91
CA GLN A 54 -3.22 0.03 -6.26
C GLN A 54 -4.70 -0.31 -6.00
N ARG A 55 -5.16 -1.50 -6.42
CA ARG A 55 -6.56 -1.94 -6.20
C ARG A 55 -6.87 -2.08 -4.72
N GLU A 56 -5.97 -2.66 -3.94
CA GLU A 56 -6.21 -2.83 -2.50
C GLU A 56 -6.17 -1.47 -1.75
N LEU A 57 -5.31 -0.53 -2.16
CA LEU A 57 -5.28 0.81 -1.57
C LEU A 57 -6.57 1.58 -1.81
N ALA A 58 -7.22 1.40 -2.97
CA ALA A 58 -8.55 1.97 -3.22
C ALA A 58 -9.61 1.47 -2.21
N GLN A 59 -9.49 0.23 -1.71
CA GLN A 59 -10.37 -0.28 -0.65
C GLN A 59 -10.10 0.39 0.70
N VAL A 60 -8.85 0.77 0.98
CA VAL A 60 -8.50 1.55 2.18
C VAL A 60 -9.08 2.96 2.09
N ASP A 61 -8.96 3.62 0.94
CA ASP A 61 -9.54 4.94 0.70
C ASP A 61 -11.07 4.93 0.87
N GLN A 62 -11.76 3.90 0.35
CA GLN A 62 -13.20 3.72 0.58
C GLN A 62 -13.54 3.63 2.08
N ALA A 63 -12.78 2.85 2.86
CA ALA A 63 -12.98 2.74 4.30
C ALA A 63 -12.70 4.06 5.04
N ILE A 64 -11.68 4.82 4.61
CA ILE A 64 -11.37 6.14 5.16
C ILE A 64 -12.50 7.12 4.88
N ARG A 65 -13.05 7.15 3.66
CA ARG A 65 -14.20 7.99 3.30
C ARG A 65 -15.46 7.64 4.09
N ALA A 66 -15.63 6.37 4.44
CA ALA A 66 -16.69 5.90 5.32
C ALA A 66 -16.41 6.15 6.82
N ASN A 67 -15.29 6.79 7.16
CA ASN A 67 -14.80 6.99 8.52
C ASN A 67 -14.62 5.68 9.32
N ASP A 68 -14.38 4.56 8.63
CA ASP A 68 -14.18 3.24 9.23
C ASP A 68 -12.68 2.94 9.39
N MET A 69 -12.11 3.36 10.53
CA MET A 69 -10.71 3.11 10.85
C MET A 69 -10.39 1.62 11.00
N ALA A 70 -11.32 0.84 11.53
CA ALA A 70 -11.10 -0.58 11.79
C ALA A 70 -10.95 -1.34 10.47
N THR A 71 -11.85 -1.10 9.52
CA THR A 71 -11.76 -1.69 8.18
C THR A 71 -10.52 -1.18 7.45
N ALA A 72 -10.23 0.12 7.49
CA ALA A 72 -9.04 0.67 6.84
C ALA A 72 -7.74 0.00 7.34
N LYS A 73 -7.57 -0.16 8.66
CA LYS A 73 -6.40 -0.84 9.26
C LYS A 73 -6.36 -2.34 8.95
N ARG A 74 -7.50 -3.02 8.96
CA ARG A 74 -7.59 -4.44 8.58
C ARG A 74 -7.15 -4.64 7.13
N THR A 75 -7.64 -3.80 6.22
CA THR A 75 -7.25 -3.82 4.81
C THR A 75 -5.75 -3.52 4.67
N LEU A 76 -5.22 -2.48 5.34
CA LEU A 76 -3.78 -2.19 5.32
C LEU A 76 -2.90 -3.36 5.79
N ARG A 77 -3.35 -4.12 6.79
CA ARG A 77 -2.64 -5.32 7.24
C ARG A 77 -2.56 -6.38 6.14
N ARG A 78 -3.63 -6.58 5.37
CA ARG A 78 -3.66 -7.47 4.20
C ARG A 78 -2.69 -6.96 3.12
N ILE A 79 -2.72 -5.67 2.80
CA ILE A 79 -1.82 -5.05 1.81
C ILE A 79 -0.36 -5.24 2.18
N ASN A 80 -0.01 -5.15 3.48
CA ASN A 80 1.36 -5.42 3.92
C ASN A 80 1.77 -6.89 3.65
N GLY A 81 0.83 -7.84 3.68
CA GLY A 81 1.04 -9.21 3.24
C GLY A 81 1.31 -9.28 1.74
N THR A 82 0.47 -8.66 0.91
CA THR A 82 0.64 -8.55 -0.54
C THR A 82 2.00 -7.94 -0.90
N ARG A 83 2.38 -6.83 -0.26
CA ARG A 83 3.66 -6.16 -0.47
C ARG A 83 4.85 -7.07 -0.14
N LYS A 84 4.74 -7.87 0.94
CA LYS A 84 5.78 -8.86 1.28
C LYS A 84 5.86 -9.94 0.22
N HIS A 85 4.74 -10.52 -0.16
CA HIS A 85 4.68 -11.56 -1.19
C HIS A 85 5.37 -11.13 -2.48
N TYR A 86 5.03 -9.97 -3.05
CA TYR A 86 5.70 -9.48 -4.25
C TYR A 86 7.15 -9.03 -4.02
N HIS A 87 7.52 -8.61 -2.81
CA HIS A 87 8.93 -8.38 -2.50
C HIS A 87 9.73 -9.69 -2.55
N ASP A 88 9.19 -10.74 -1.94
CA ASP A 88 9.84 -12.06 -1.84
C ASP A 88 9.95 -12.73 -3.22
N LEU A 89 8.99 -12.52 -4.12
CA LEU A 89 9.05 -13.00 -5.51
C LEU A 89 10.13 -12.30 -6.35
N LEU A 90 10.43 -11.03 -6.04
CA LEU A 90 11.30 -10.19 -6.86
C LEU A 90 12.75 -10.10 -6.33
N GLY A 91 12.99 -10.53 -5.08
CA GLY A 91 14.32 -10.49 -4.44
C GLY A 91 14.55 -9.24 -3.59
#